data_AF-A0A2D7M275-F1
#
_entry.id   AF-A0A2D7M275-F1
#
_cell.length_a   1.000
_cell.length_b   1.000
_cell.length_c   1.000
_cell.angle_alpha   90.00
_cell.angle_beta   90.00
_cell.angle_gamma   90.00
#
_symmetry.space_group_name_H-M   'P 1'
#
loop_
_entity.id
_entity.type
_entity.pdbx_description
1 polymer ?
#
loop_
_entity_poly.entity_id
_entity_poly.type
_entity_poly.pdbx_seq_one_letter_code
_entity_poly.pdbx_strand_id
1 'polypeptide(L)'
;MKSWRFHLCAIVVAVLSLLGCSLIETGSEEISARSLFNGQDLSGWHTDIPAADSGDPVPASFSVQDGLLISHGSPGGHLITDEEYSNYTLTIEYRWAGDPGNCGILVHASTPRRLYGMFPQSIECQMYHGNAGDFWCIGEDITVDNMEQRRGPRERWGVEEG
;
A
#
# COMPACT_ATOMS: atom_id res chain seq x y z
N MET A 1 -72.85 18.73 -67.11
CA MET A 1 -72.66 17.29 -66.91
C MET A 1 -71.39 17.07 -66.09
N LYS A 2 -71.54 16.40 -64.91
CA LYS A 2 -70.61 15.51 -64.17
C LYS A 2 -69.09 15.75 -64.40
N SER A 3 -68.31 16.33 -63.49
CA SER A 3 -67.77 15.81 -62.20
C SER A 3 -66.96 14.50 -62.31
N TRP A 4 -65.68 14.57 -61.90
CA TRP A 4 -64.92 13.62 -61.04
C TRP A 4 -63.43 14.04 -60.99
N ARG A 5 -62.57 13.75 -60.01
CA ARG A 5 -62.56 13.47 -58.55
C ARG A 5 -61.05 13.27 -58.22
N PHE A 6 -60.59 13.84 -57.09
CA PHE A 6 -59.53 13.49 -56.10
C PHE A 6 -58.37 12.51 -56.50
N HIS A 7 -57.16 12.61 -55.93
CA HIS A 7 -56.78 11.96 -54.67
C HIS A 7 -55.54 12.61 -54.02
N LEU A 8 -55.62 12.75 -52.69
CA LEU A 8 -54.54 12.95 -51.73
C LEU A 8 -53.41 11.93 -51.94
N CYS A 9 -52.17 12.37 -51.78
CA CYS A 9 -51.12 11.51 -51.26
C CYS A 9 -50.54 12.18 -50.00
N ALA A 10 -50.85 11.60 -48.85
CA ALA A 10 -50.34 12.00 -47.55
C ALA A 10 -48.84 11.70 -47.49
N ILE A 11 -48.01 12.72 -47.30
CA ILE A 11 -46.61 12.53 -46.94
C ILE A 11 -46.57 12.33 -45.43
N VAL A 12 -46.32 11.09 -45.03
CA VAL A 12 -45.99 10.71 -43.65
C VAL A 12 -44.63 11.35 -43.32
N VAL A 13 -44.63 12.37 -42.47
CA VAL A 13 -43.40 12.89 -41.86
C VAL A 13 -42.95 11.86 -40.83
N ALA A 14 -41.93 11.08 -41.16
CA ALA A 14 -41.24 10.23 -40.20
C ALA A 14 -40.54 11.13 -39.17
N VAL A 15 -41.08 11.19 -37.96
CA VAL A 15 -40.42 11.76 -36.80
C VAL A 15 -39.25 10.83 -36.45
N LEU A 16 -38.04 11.17 -36.90
CA LEU A 16 -36.82 10.55 -36.39
C LEU A 16 -36.70 10.95 -34.91
N SER A 17 -37.11 10.05 -34.03
CA SER A 17 -36.77 10.09 -32.62
C SER A 17 -35.26 9.99 -32.50
N LEU A 18 -34.61 11.14 -32.27
CA LEU A 18 -33.25 11.22 -31.76
C LEU A 18 -33.24 10.53 -30.39
N LEU A 19 -33.02 9.22 -30.39
CA LEU A 19 -32.54 8.50 -29.21
C LEU A 19 -31.18 9.13 -28.87
N GLY A 20 -31.20 10.04 -27.90
CA GLY A 20 -30.02 10.46 -27.20
C GLY A 20 -29.37 9.23 -26.59
N CYS A 21 -28.35 8.71 -27.26
CA CYS A 21 -27.32 7.91 -26.61
C CYS A 21 -26.63 8.85 -25.64
N SER A 22 -27.14 8.93 -24.41
CA SER A 22 -26.31 9.36 -23.29
C SER A 22 -25.20 8.32 -23.19
N LEU A 23 -24.03 8.68 -23.71
CA LEU A 23 -22.79 8.00 -23.40
C LEU A 23 -22.68 8.01 -21.88
N ILE A 24 -22.83 6.83 -21.29
CA ILE A 24 -22.44 6.62 -19.91
C ILE A 24 -20.91 6.73 -19.95
N GLU A 25 -20.40 7.93 -19.67
CA GLU A 25 -19.01 8.11 -19.28
C GLU A 25 -18.84 7.29 -18.00
N THR A 26 -18.33 6.07 -18.19
CA THR A 26 -17.75 5.29 -17.11
C THR A 26 -16.51 6.05 -16.71
N GLY A 27 -16.65 6.93 -15.72
CA GLY A 27 -15.51 7.58 -15.10
C GLY A 27 -14.59 6.49 -14.56
N SER A 28 -13.45 6.30 -15.23
CA SER A 28 -12.32 5.62 -14.61
C SER A 28 -11.89 6.50 -13.44
N GLU A 29 -12.04 6.02 -12.21
CA GLU A 29 -11.37 6.66 -11.09
C GLU A 29 -9.86 6.56 -11.34
N GLU A 30 -9.25 7.66 -11.74
CA GLU A 30 -7.79 7.79 -11.79
C GLU A 30 -7.28 7.61 -10.35
N ILE A 31 -6.64 6.48 -10.09
CA ILE A 31 -5.97 6.23 -8.81
C ILE A 31 -4.80 7.20 -8.72
N SER A 32 -5.03 8.33 -8.04
CA SER A 32 -3.99 9.33 -7.80
C SER A 32 -3.02 8.82 -6.73
N ALA A 33 -1.77 8.59 -7.13
CA ALA A 33 -0.71 8.21 -6.19
C ALA A 33 -0.39 9.39 -5.26
N ARG A 34 -0.38 9.11 -3.95
CA ARG A 34 0.03 10.04 -2.89
C ARG A 34 1.43 9.68 -2.41
N SER A 35 2.32 10.66 -2.29
CA SER A 35 3.58 10.47 -1.57
C SER A 35 3.33 10.44 -0.07
N LEU A 36 3.89 9.43 0.62
CA LEU A 36 3.88 9.35 2.08
C LEU A 36 5.05 10.13 2.71
N PHE A 37 6.10 10.41 1.93
CA PHE A 37 7.27 11.17 2.37
C PHE A 37 7.37 12.49 1.60
N ASN A 38 7.58 13.59 2.33
CA ASN A 38 7.58 14.94 1.75
C ASN A 38 8.95 15.39 1.21
N GLY A 39 10.01 14.59 1.41
CA GLY A 39 11.37 14.93 0.96
C GLY A 39 12.09 15.98 1.81
N GLN A 40 11.51 16.43 2.93
CA GLN A 40 12.03 17.54 3.73
C GLN A 40 12.24 17.16 5.19
N ASP A 41 11.26 16.48 5.78
CA ASP A 41 11.25 16.10 7.18
C ASP A 41 10.37 14.86 7.43
N LEU A 42 10.20 14.50 8.70
CA LEU A 42 9.40 13.35 9.12
C LEU A 42 7.95 13.74 9.51
N SER A 43 7.44 14.87 9.02
CA SER A 43 6.04 15.25 9.29
C SER A 43 5.08 14.18 8.80
N GLY A 44 4.13 13.78 9.65
CA GLY A 44 3.22 12.66 9.40
C GLY A 44 3.78 11.29 9.79
N TRP A 45 4.91 11.27 10.52
CA TRP A 45 5.53 10.07 11.04
C TRP A 45 5.97 10.26 12.49
N HIS A 46 6.00 9.16 13.24
CA HIS A 46 6.59 9.08 14.57
C HIS A 46 7.51 7.85 14.68
N THR A 47 8.39 7.85 15.68
CA THR A 47 9.35 6.76 15.91
C THR A 47 8.98 5.94 17.13
N ASP A 48 9.09 4.60 17.02
CA ASP A 48 9.10 3.69 18.17
C ASP A 48 10.49 3.06 18.31
N ILE A 49 11.28 3.58 19.26
CA ILE A 49 12.68 3.20 19.51
C ILE A 49 12.80 2.66 20.94
N PRO A 50 12.86 1.34 21.17
CA PRO A 50 12.93 0.78 22.52
C PRO A 50 14.12 1.29 23.35
N ALA A 51 15.25 1.59 22.71
CA ALA A 51 16.41 2.14 23.40
C ALA A 51 16.14 3.52 24.05
N ALA A 52 15.13 4.26 23.58
CA ALA A 52 14.75 5.56 24.12
C ALA A 52 13.83 5.47 25.35
N ASP A 53 13.34 4.28 25.71
CA ASP A 53 12.35 4.11 26.79
C ASP A 53 12.89 4.47 28.18
N SER A 54 14.20 4.38 28.39
CA SER A 54 14.82 4.79 29.66
C SER A 54 14.75 6.30 29.89
N GLY A 55 14.42 7.07 28.85
CA GLY A 55 14.47 8.53 28.85
C GLY A 55 15.87 9.09 28.62
N ASP A 56 16.89 8.24 28.47
CA ASP A 56 18.23 8.66 28.11
C ASP A 56 18.29 9.14 26.65
N PRO A 57 19.08 10.17 26.33
CA PRO A 57 19.29 10.58 24.94
C PRO A 57 19.91 9.44 24.12
N VAL A 58 19.23 9.07 23.03
CA VAL A 58 19.75 8.13 22.02
C VAL A 58 19.95 8.84 20.68
N PRO A 59 20.91 8.41 19.83
CA PRO A 59 21.01 8.94 18.48
C PRO A 59 19.76 8.59 17.68
N ALA A 60 19.42 9.43 16.70
CA ALA A 60 18.25 9.22 15.86
C ALA A 60 18.44 7.99 14.95
N SER A 61 17.47 7.06 14.97
CA SER A 61 17.45 5.91 14.05
C SER A 61 17.05 6.27 12.63
N PHE A 62 16.31 7.38 12.46
CA PHE A 62 15.82 7.87 11.18
C PHE A 62 16.09 9.37 11.02
N SER A 63 16.46 9.78 9.81
CA SER A 63 16.68 11.19 9.48
C SER A 63 16.37 11.48 8.02
N VAL A 64 16.27 12.76 7.68
CA VAL A 64 16.18 13.20 6.28
C VAL A 64 17.49 13.88 5.88
N GLN A 65 18.05 13.46 4.75
CA GLN A 65 19.25 14.05 4.17
C GLN A 65 19.14 14.08 2.65
N ASP A 66 19.41 15.23 2.03
CA ASP A 66 19.41 15.40 0.56
C ASP A 66 18.13 14.92 -0.13
N GLY A 67 16.98 15.12 0.52
CA GLY A 67 15.68 14.68 0.00
C GLY A 67 15.39 13.19 0.19
N LEU A 68 16.24 12.44 0.91
CA LEU A 68 16.11 11.01 1.15
C LEU A 68 15.79 10.73 2.63
N LEU A 69 14.90 9.77 2.86
CA LEU A 69 14.73 9.16 4.16
C LEU A 69 15.88 8.18 4.40
N ILE A 70 16.64 8.39 5.48
CA ILE A 70 17.77 7.57 5.89
C ILE A 70 17.39 6.76 7.12
N SER A 71 17.53 5.44 7.04
CA SER A 71 17.52 4.54 8.20
C SER A 71 18.96 4.24 8.61
N HIS A 72 19.32 4.57 9.85
CA HIS A 72 20.67 4.34 10.40
C HIS A 72 20.85 2.93 10.95
N GLY A 73 19.75 2.19 11.16
CA GLY A 73 19.75 0.82 11.68
C GLY A 73 20.11 0.66 13.17
N SER A 74 20.68 1.69 13.80
CA SER A 74 21.03 1.68 15.23
C SER A 74 20.79 3.05 15.88
N PRO A 75 20.08 3.11 17.03
CA PRO A 75 19.40 2.00 17.69
C PRO A 75 18.27 1.43 16.83
N GLY A 76 17.94 0.16 17.03
CA GLY A 76 16.83 -0.49 16.32
C GLY A 76 15.49 0.12 16.71
N GLY A 77 14.55 0.13 15.77
CA GLY A 77 13.20 0.64 15.96
C GLY A 77 12.50 0.92 14.64
N HIS A 78 11.36 1.59 14.71
CA HIS A 78 10.45 1.77 13.58
C HIS A 78 10.13 3.23 13.35
N LEU A 79 10.00 3.62 12.09
CA LEU A 79 9.37 4.87 11.67
C LEU A 79 7.98 4.53 11.15
N ILE A 80 6.96 5.10 11.77
CA ILE A 80 5.56 4.67 11.61
C ILE A 80 4.75 5.88 11.11
N THR A 81 3.88 5.67 10.13
CA THR A 81 2.97 6.73 9.67
C THR A 81 1.98 7.10 10.78
N ASP A 82 1.67 8.38 10.91
CA ASP A 82 0.62 8.85 11.83
C ASP A 82 -0.78 8.46 11.35
N GLU A 83 -0.94 8.28 10.04
CA GLU A 83 -2.19 7.80 9.43
C GLU A 83 -2.21 6.27 9.27
N GLU A 84 -3.42 5.72 9.24
CA GLU A 84 -3.69 4.32 8.97
C GLU A 84 -4.24 4.13 7.56
N TYR A 85 -3.85 3.03 6.90
CA TYR A 85 -4.22 2.75 5.51
C TYR A 85 -4.83 1.36 5.36
N SER A 86 -5.78 1.25 4.43
CA SER A 86 -6.33 -0.02 3.95
C SER A 86 -6.46 0.01 2.43
N ASN A 87 -6.44 -1.15 1.77
CA ASN A 87 -6.66 -1.30 0.32
C ASN A 87 -5.82 -0.35 -0.54
N TYR A 88 -4.50 -0.48 -0.48
CA TYR A 88 -3.58 0.40 -1.19
C TYR A 88 -2.58 -0.39 -2.04
N THR A 89 -1.96 0.32 -2.98
CA THR A 89 -0.72 -0.11 -3.63
C THR A 89 0.41 0.77 -3.11
N LEU A 90 1.40 0.16 -2.48
CA LEU A 90 2.58 0.85 -1.96
C LEU A 90 3.75 0.63 -2.91
N THR A 91 4.36 1.73 -3.38
CA THR A 91 5.59 1.70 -4.19
C THR A 91 6.68 2.43 -3.44
N ILE A 92 7.83 1.77 -3.27
CA ILE A 92 8.99 2.30 -2.56
C ILE A 92 10.24 1.98 -3.38
N GLU A 93 11.16 2.93 -3.45
CA GLU A 93 12.51 2.72 -3.96
C GLU A 93 13.49 2.76 -2.78
N TYR A 94 14.45 1.84 -2.77
CA TYR A 94 15.46 1.78 -1.72
C TYR A 94 16.83 1.39 -2.28
N ARG A 95 17.87 1.68 -1.51
CA ARG A 95 19.23 1.21 -1.75
C ARG A 95 20.01 1.11 -0.44
N TRP A 96 21.07 0.32 -0.44
CA TRP A 96 22.08 0.34 0.61
C TRP A 96 23.09 1.45 0.31
N ALA A 97 23.30 2.36 1.28
CA ALA A 97 24.33 3.40 1.15
C ALA A 97 25.75 2.86 1.36
N GLY A 98 25.88 1.71 2.04
CA GLY A 98 27.13 1.00 2.27
C GLY A 98 26.94 -0.51 2.09
N ASP A 99 27.54 -1.30 2.98
CA ASP A 99 27.35 -2.75 2.96
C ASP A 99 25.88 -3.12 3.16
N PRO A 100 25.38 -4.13 2.44
CA PRO A 100 23.99 -4.51 2.51
C PRO A 100 23.67 -5.16 3.86
N GLY A 101 22.51 -4.82 4.42
CA GLY A 101 22.10 -5.24 5.77
C GLY A 101 20.68 -5.79 5.82
N ASN A 102 20.04 -5.64 6.98
CA ASN A 102 18.64 -6.02 7.22
C ASN A 102 17.78 -4.78 7.49
N CYS A 103 16.67 -4.69 6.78
CA CYS A 103 15.61 -3.70 6.94
C CYS A 103 14.31 -4.34 6.40
N GLY A 104 13.19 -3.67 6.56
CA GLY A 104 11.95 -4.08 5.91
C GLY A 104 10.87 -3.01 6.00
N ILE A 105 9.83 -3.24 5.21
CA ILE A 105 8.61 -2.44 5.24
C ILE A 105 7.53 -3.27 5.94
N LEU A 106 7.14 -2.84 7.12
CA LEU A 106 6.12 -3.50 7.91
C LEU A 106 4.76 -2.90 7.53
N VAL A 107 3.93 -3.68 6.85
CA VAL A 107 2.56 -3.30 6.46
C VAL A 107 1.55 -3.83 7.46
N HIS A 108 0.43 -3.11 7.59
CA HIS A 108 -0.62 -3.43 8.56
C HIS A 108 -0.10 -3.52 10.00
N ALA A 109 0.86 -2.65 10.35
CA ALA A 109 1.37 -2.51 11.70
C ALA A 109 0.24 -2.10 12.65
N SER A 110 0.08 -2.83 13.76
CA SER A 110 -0.98 -2.59 14.74
C SER A 110 -0.44 -2.56 16.17
N THR A 111 -0.39 -3.70 16.86
CA THR A 111 0.04 -3.80 18.26
C THR A 111 1.55 -3.52 18.36
N PRO A 112 2.01 -2.41 18.99
CA PRO A 112 3.42 -2.11 19.11
C PRO A 112 4.16 -3.16 19.94
N ARG A 113 5.43 -3.41 19.58
CA ARG A 113 6.36 -4.24 20.38
C ARG A 113 5.86 -5.64 20.74
N ARG A 114 4.94 -6.17 19.93
CA ARG A 114 4.33 -7.48 20.10
C ARG A 114 5.38 -8.60 20.15
N LEU A 115 6.45 -8.50 19.34
CA LEU A 115 7.51 -9.50 19.32
C LEU A 115 8.85 -8.93 19.80
N TYR A 116 9.48 -9.64 20.75
CA TYR A 116 10.78 -9.31 21.34
C TYR A 116 10.90 -7.91 21.96
N GLY A 117 9.77 -7.26 22.27
CA GLY A 117 9.77 -5.87 22.74
C GLY A 117 10.22 -4.86 21.68
N MET A 118 10.32 -5.28 20.41
CA MET A 118 10.86 -4.48 19.30
C MET A 118 9.83 -4.36 18.18
N PHE A 119 9.35 -5.48 17.64
CA PHE A 119 8.58 -5.48 16.40
C PHE A 119 7.08 -5.35 16.67
N PRO A 120 6.36 -4.48 15.92
CA PRO A 120 4.91 -4.43 15.97
C PRO A 120 4.29 -5.66 15.31
N GLN A 121 3.07 -6.00 15.73
CA GLN A 121 2.25 -6.96 14.98
C GLN A 121 2.03 -6.41 13.57
N SER A 122 2.41 -7.18 12.54
CA SER A 122 2.48 -6.72 11.15
C SER A 122 2.82 -7.87 10.18
N ILE A 123 2.82 -7.55 8.89
CA ILE A 123 3.49 -8.34 7.85
C ILE A 123 4.70 -7.54 7.37
N GLU A 124 5.90 -8.08 7.51
CA GLU A 124 7.10 -7.45 6.96
C GLU A 124 7.37 -7.92 5.54
N CYS A 125 7.41 -6.97 4.61
CA CYS A 125 8.03 -7.12 3.30
C CYS A 125 9.54 -6.96 3.47
N GLN A 126 10.26 -8.09 3.51
CA GLN A 126 11.69 -8.09 3.82
C GLN A 126 12.50 -7.32 2.79
N MET A 127 13.48 -6.56 3.28
CA MET A 127 14.54 -5.94 2.48
C MET A 127 15.91 -6.51 2.82
N TYR A 128 15.98 -7.58 3.63
CA TYR A 128 17.22 -8.22 4.01
C TYR A 128 18.00 -8.72 2.80
N HIS A 129 19.30 -8.45 2.80
CA HIS A 129 20.20 -8.87 1.75
C HIS A 129 20.15 -10.39 1.52
N GLY A 130 19.77 -10.80 0.30
CA GLY A 130 19.60 -12.20 -0.09
C GLY A 130 18.19 -12.75 0.11
N ASN A 131 17.34 -12.04 0.84
CA ASN A 131 15.95 -12.41 1.17
C ASN A 131 14.93 -11.30 0.85
N ALA A 132 15.33 -10.30 0.07
CA ALA A 132 14.46 -9.20 -0.28
C ALA A 132 13.22 -9.69 -1.05
N GLY A 133 12.03 -9.31 -0.60
CA GLY A 133 10.74 -9.76 -1.14
C GLY A 133 10.12 -10.96 -0.42
N ASP A 134 10.81 -11.58 0.53
CA ASP A 134 10.19 -12.55 1.43
C ASP A 134 9.20 -11.86 2.38
N PHE A 135 8.24 -12.62 2.90
CA PHE A 135 7.31 -12.14 3.92
C PHE A 135 7.64 -12.74 5.28
N TRP A 136 7.83 -11.90 6.28
CA TRP A 136 7.84 -12.33 7.68
C TRP A 136 6.56 -11.87 8.37
N CYS A 137 5.76 -12.83 8.82
CA CYS A 137 4.47 -12.54 9.46
C CYS A 137 4.65 -12.46 10.98
N ILE A 138 4.41 -11.29 11.55
CA ILE A 138 4.62 -10.97 12.96
C ILE A 138 3.24 -10.86 13.60
N GLY A 139 2.67 -11.99 14.03
CA GLY A 139 1.35 -12.01 14.71
C GLY A 139 0.18 -11.86 13.77
N GLU A 140 0.50 -11.87 12.49
CA GLU A 140 -0.40 -11.93 11.36
C GLU A 140 -0.20 -13.26 10.64
N ASP A 141 -1.10 -13.59 9.73
CA ASP A 141 -0.93 -14.72 8.82
C ASP A 141 -1.36 -14.34 7.40
N ILE A 142 -0.69 -14.93 6.42
CA ILE A 142 -1.05 -14.80 5.01
C ILE A 142 -1.45 -16.19 4.52
N THR A 143 -2.74 -16.37 4.27
CA THR A 143 -3.25 -17.60 3.67
C THR A 143 -3.45 -17.42 2.17
N VAL A 144 -2.90 -18.33 1.38
CA VAL A 144 -3.16 -18.46 -0.06
C VAL A 144 -3.44 -19.92 -0.41
N ASP A 145 -3.86 -20.18 -1.65
CA ASP A 145 -4.03 -21.56 -2.11
C ASP A 145 -2.69 -22.32 -2.14
N ASN A 146 -2.74 -23.62 -1.84
CA ASN A 146 -1.61 -24.56 -1.88
C ASN A 146 -0.44 -24.21 -0.92
N MET A 147 -0.75 -23.66 0.25
CA MET A 147 0.27 -23.24 1.23
C MET A 147 1.20 -24.35 1.69
N GLU A 148 0.73 -25.57 1.95
CA GLU A 148 1.62 -26.69 2.34
C GLU A 148 2.62 -27.05 1.24
N GLN A 149 2.26 -26.88 -0.02
CA GLN A 149 3.18 -27.06 -1.14
C GLN A 149 4.23 -25.96 -1.20
N ARG A 150 3.85 -24.71 -0.87
CA ARG A 150 4.72 -23.53 -0.95
C ARG A 150 5.63 -23.37 0.27
N ARG A 151 5.11 -23.62 1.47
CA ARG A 151 5.76 -23.39 2.77
C ARG A 151 6.22 -24.67 3.46
N GLY A 152 5.83 -25.84 2.94
CA GLY A 152 6.06 -27.11 3.59
C GLY A 152 5.05 -27.38 4.72
N PRO A 153 5.36 -28.35 5.61
CA PRO A 153 4.40 -28.87 6.58
C PRO A 153 3.96 -27.80 7.59
N ARG A 154 2.67 -27.80 7.93
CA ARG A 154 2.00 -26.76 8.72
C ARG A 154 2.58 -26.61 10.13
N GLU A 155 3.15 -27.68 10.68
CA GLU A 155 3.77 -27.68 12.01
C GLU A 155 5.02 -26.80 12.08
N ARG A 156 5.58 -26.38 10.95
CA ARG A 156 6.73 -25.47 10.86
C ARG A 156 6.33 -24.02 10.61
N TRP A 157 5.04 -23.73 10.49
CA TRP A 157 4.58 -22.36 10.29
C TRP A 157 4.54 -21.67 11.64
N GLY A 158 5.14 -20.49 11.72
CA GLY A 158 5.24 -19.72 12.95
C GLY A 158 5.17 -18.24 12.65
N VAL A 159 4.63 -17.50 13.61
CA VAL A 159 4.51 -16.04 13.56
C VAL A 159 5.12 -15.40 14.82
N GLU A 160 5.56 -16.21 15.77
CA GLU A 160 6.10 -15.81 17.09
C GLU A 160 7.64 -15.84 17.10
N GLU A 161 8.26 -16.00 15.94
CA GLU A 161 9.71 -16.13 15.75
C GLU A 161 10.12 -15.67 14.35
N GLY A 162 11.40 -15.30 14.19
CA GLY A 162 11.99 -14.79 12.95
C GLY A 162 13.43 -15.26 12.75
#